data_AF-A0A811ZYY9-F1
#
_entry.id   AF-A0A811ZYY9-F1
#
_cell.length_a   1.000
_cell.length_b   1.000
_cell.length_c   1.000
_cell.angle_alpha   90.00
_cell.angle_beta   90.00
_cell.angle_gamma   90.00
#
_symmetry.space_group_name_H-M   'P 1'
#
loop_
_entity.id
_entity.type
_entity.pdbx_description
1 polymer ?
#
loop_
_entity_poly.entity_id
_entity_poly.type
_entity_poly.pdbx_seq_one_letter_code
_entity_poly.pdbx_strand_id
1 'polypeptide(L)'
;MNRLIQRGFQTMVGLGYRAYGTDVFGTYRWLITTLSWSTEKRNEWRLKRLGDILEFAWTHVPFYREFWGDHGVEFFRPKAIEDLQRYPILPKDIFRANADRIKPNNLNSIRHRKWHTGGTTGQPVQYLRDLEQWTLAEGFHLWGWSQLGYVFGDPVSSEFVGTSRHDFHLGPYRFPFATLCQFQLFNMFDINFHFI
;
A
#
# COMPACT_ATOMS: atom_id res chain seq x y z
N MET A 1 11.19 27.02 -7.15
CA MET A 1 11.20 26.48 -8.53
C MET A 1 9.99 27.04 -9.29
N ASN A 2 10.10 27.35 -10.59
CA ASN A 2 8.97 27.89 -11.38
C ASN A 2 7.83 26.85 -11.48
N ARG A 3 6.58 27.25 -11.26
CA ARG A 3 5.39 26.37 -11.34
C ARG A 3 5.25 25.67 -12.70
N LEU A 4 5.74 26.27 -13.79
CA LEU A 4 5.78 25.64 -15.12
C LEU A 4 6.73 24.44 -15.16
N ILE A 5 7.90 24.56 -14.53
CA ILE A 5 8.89 23.48 -14.43
C ILE A 5 8.34 22.35 -13.57
N GLN A 6 7.66 22.67 -12.46
CA GLN A 6 7.01 21.67 -11.60
C GLN A 6 5.92 20.88 -12.33
N ARG A 7 5.07 21.56 -13.13
CA ARG A 7 4.04 20.90 -13.95
C ARG A 7 4.63 20.00 -15.03
N GLY A 8 5.71 20.46 -15.68
CA GLY A 8 6.45 19.64 -16.65
C GLY A 8 7.04 18.38 -16.00
N PHE A 9 7.70 18.52 -14.85
CA PHE A 9 8.24 17.41 -14.08
C PHE A 9 7.17 16.43 -13.62
N GLN A 10 6.05 16.93 -13.09
CA GLN A 10 4.91 16.10 -12.69
C GLN A 10 4.34 15.29 -13.86
N THR A 11 4.27 15.90 -15.05
CA THR A 11 3.77 15.22 -16.27
C THR A 11 4.72 14.09 -16.67
N MET A 12 6.02 14.34 -16.67
CA MET A 12 7.05 13.34 -16.96
C MET A 12 7.00 12.17 -15.97
N VAL A 13 6.97 12.44 -14.66
CA VAL A 13 6.86 11.39 -13.63
C VAL A 13 5.53 10.63 -13.76
N GLY A 14 4.44 11.33 -14.09
CA GLY A 14 3.14 10.71 -14.30
C GLY A 14 3.11 9.76 -15.49
N LEU A 15 3.78 10.11 -16.59
CA LEU A 15 3.98 9.21 -17.73
C LEU A 15 4.81 7.98 -17.34
N GLY A 16 5.85 8.17 -16.51
CA GLY A 16 6.65 7.08 -15.96
C GLY A 16 5.81 6.07 -15.15
N TYR A 17 4.96 6.56 -14.24
CA TYR A 17 4.03 5.70 -13.49
C TYR A 17 3.10 4.91 -14.42
N ARG A 18 2.52 5.57 -15.43
CA ARG A 18 1.60 4.89 -16.37
C ARG A 18 2.29 3.83 -17.20
N ALA A 19 3.52 4.09 -17.65
CA ALA A 19 4.33 3.09 -18.36
C ALA A 19 4.63 1.86 -17.49
N TYR A 20 4.74 2.07 -16.18
CA TYR A 20 4.87 1.01 -15.17
C TYR A 20 3.54 0.37 -14.76
N GLY A 21 2.42 0.84 -15.33
CA GLY A 21 1.09 0.31 -15.10
C GLY A 21 0.35 0.91 -13.89
N THR A 22 0.83 2.00 -13.31
CA THR A 22 0.24 2.67 -12.15
C THR A 22 -0.19 4.10 -12.47
N ASP A 23 -1.08 4.70 -11.68
CA ASP A 23 -1.47 6.11 -11.83
C ASP A 23 -1.54 6.82 -10.47
N VAL A 24 -0.37 7.05 -9.87
CA VAL A 24 -0.25 7.65 -8.53
C VAL A 24 -0.96 9.02 -8.45
N PHE A 25 -0.82 9.87 -9.48
CA PHE A 25 -1.46 11.19 -9.47
C PHE A 25 -2.98 11.09 -9.68
N GLY A 26 -3.45 10.13 -10.48
CA GLY A 26 -4.88 9.82 -10.59
C GLY A 26 -5.46 9.35 -9.27
N THR A 27 -4.79 8.40 -8.61
CA THR A 27 -5.17 7.90 -7.30
C THR A 27 -5.14 9.00 -6.24
N TYR A 28 -4.16 9.89 -6.25
CA TYR A 28 -4.13 11.07 -5.39
C TYR A 28 -5.35 11.98 -5.59
N ARG A 29 -5.71 12.31 -6.84
CA ARG A 29 -6.92 13.12 -7.13
C ARG A 29 -8.21 12.43 -6.68
N TRP A 30 -8.29 11.11 -6.92
CA TRP A 30 -9.40 10.30 -6.44
C TRP A 30 -9.48 10.31 -4.91
N LEU A 31 -8.35 10.16 -4.22
CA LEU A 31 -8.28 10.20 -2.76
C LEU A 31 -8.81 11.53 -2.21
N ILE A 32 -8.37 12.67 -2.74
CA ILE A 32 -8.90 13.99 -2.35
C ILE A 32 -10.42 14.05 -2.50
N THR A 33 -10.95 13.47 -3.58
CA THR A 33 -12.40 13.39 -3.82
C THR A 33 -13.09 12.49 -2.80
N THR A 34 -12.47 11.39 -2.38
CA THR A 34 -13.04 10.52 -1.33
C THR A 34 -13.01 11.16 0.05
N LEU A 35 -12.04 12.03 0.32
CA LEU A 35 -11.93 12.76 1.59
C LEU A 35 -13.04 13.81 1.74
N SER A 36 -13.59 14.34 0.65
CA SER A 36 -14.73 15.25 0.66
C SER A 36 -16.10 14.57 0.74
N TRP A 37 -16.16 13.24 0.71
CA TRP A 37 -17.42 12.51 0.88
C TRP A 37 -18.00 12.67 2.28
N SER A 38 -19.33 12.62 2.38
CA SER A 38 -20.02 12.52 3.66
C SER A 38 -19.62 11.23 4.38
N THR A 39 -19.83 11.20 5.70
CA THR A 39 -19.52 10.03 6.52
C THR A 39 -20.32 8.80 6.08
N GLU A 40 -21.58 8.99 5.72
CA GLU A 40 -22.49 7.95 5.23
C GLU A 40 -21.93 7.33 3.95
N LYS A 41 -21.61 8.16 2.96
CA LYS A 41 -21.05 7.71 1.68
C LYS A 41 -19.71 6.98 1.86
N ARG A 42 -18.84 7.46 2.76
CA ARG A 42 -17.58 6.75 3.07
C ARG A 42 -17.83 5.40 3.72
N ASN A 43 -18.80 5.31 4.63
CA ASN A 43 -19.12 4.06 5.31
C ASN A 43 -19.73 3.03 4.34
N GLU A 44 -20.64 3.46 3.47
CA GLU A 44 -21.19 2.61 2.39
C GLU A 44 -20.08 2.08 1.47
N TRP A 45 -19.16 2.95 1.04
CA TRP A 45 -18.04 2.53 0.21
C TRP A 45 -17.10 1.55 0.92
N ARG A 46 -16.76 1.81 2.19
CA ARG A 46 -15.92 0.91 3.01
C ARG A 46 -16.57 -0.46 3.17
N LEU A 47 -17.87 -0.50 3.50
CA LEU A 47 -18.61 -1.74 3.68
C LEU A 47 -18.67 -2.53 2.37
N LYS A 48 -18.95 -1.86 1.25
CA LYS A 48 -18.92 -2.49 -0.08
C LYS A 48 -17.54 -3.10 -0.36
N ARG A 49 -16.47 -2.33 -0.15
CA ARG A 49 -15.09 -2.75 -0.43
C ARG A 49 -14.65 -3.89 0.50
N LEU A 50 -15.06 -3.89 1.75
CA LEU A 50 -14.84 -5.00 2.69
C LEU A 50 -15.49 -6.29 2.16
N GLY A 51 -16.75 -6.21 1.72
CA GLY A 51 -17.43 -7.33 1.09
C GLY A 51 -16.68 -7.86 -0.14
N ASP A 52 -16.23 -6.97 -1.02
CA ASP A 52 -15.46 -7.35 -2.23
C ASP A 52 -14.14 -8.08 -1.86
N ILE A 53 -13.45 -7.67 -0.79
CA ILE A 53 -12.21 -8.31 -0.30
C ILE A 53 -12.48 -9.70 0.26
N LEU A 54 -13.51 -9.85 1.10
CA LEU A 54 -13.85 -11.14 1.72
C LEU A 54 -14.33 -12.15 0.67
N GLU A 55 -15.12 -11.68 -0.30
CA GLU A 55 -15.58 -12.49 -1.43
C GLU A 55 -14.41 -12.97 -2.29
N PHE A 56 -13.45 -12.07 -2.57
CA PHE A 56 -12.23 -12.42 -3.28
C PHE A 56 -11.42 -13.47 -2.51
N ALA A 57 -11.22 -13.28 -1.20
CA ALA A 57 -10.49 -14.23 -0.36
C ALA A 57 -11.16 -15.62 -0.35
N TRP A 58 -12.48 -15.70 -0.18
CA TRP A 58 -13.23 -16.96 -0.23
C TRP A 58 -13.12 -17.66 -1.60
N THR A 59 -13.27 -16.88 -2.67
CA THR A 59 -13.40 -17.41 -4.03
C THR A 59 -12.05 -17.84 -4.60
N HIS A 60 -11.02 -17.02 -4.39
CA HIS A 60 -9.73 -17.17 -5.07
C HIS A 60 -8.61 -17.72 -4.19
N VAL A 61 -8.72 -17.70 -2.86
CA VAL A 61 -7.64 -18.14 -1.96
C VAL A 61 -8.11 -19.37 -1.16
N PRO A 62 -7.79 -20.60 -1.61
CA PRO A 62 -8.26 -21.84 -0.96
C PRO A 62 -7.97 -21.88 0.55
N PHE A 63 -6.81 -21.35 0.97
CA PHE A 63 -6.44 -21.27 2.38
C PHE A 63 -7.49 -20.55 3.24
N TYR A 64 -8.04 -19.41 2.80
CA TYR A 64 -9.03 -18.68 3.60
C TYR A 64 -10.35 -19.43 3.69
N ARG A 65 -10.74 -20.14 2.62
CA ARG A 65 -11.94 -20.98 2.63
C ARG A 65 -11.84 -22.10 3.66
N GLU A 66 -10.72 -22.80 3.68
CA GLU A 66 -10.44 -23.86 4.66
C GLU A 66 -10.33 -23.28 6.08
N PHE A 67 -9.54 -22.22 6.26
CA PHE A 67 -9.34 -21.59 7.56
C PHE A 67 -10.65 -21.09 8.18
N TRP A 68 -11.52 -20.45 7.39
CA TRP A 68 -12.84 -20.04 7.88
C TRP A 68 -13.75 -21.23 8.16
N GLY A 69 -13.77 -22.24 7.29
CA GLY A 69 -14.52 -23.48 7.49
C GLY A 69 -14.14 -24.22 8.77
N ASP A 70 -12.84 -24.31 9.08
CA ASP A 70 -12.32 -24.93 10.31
C ASP A 70 -12.76 -24.19 11.58
N HIS A 71 -13.10 -22.90 11.46
CA HIS A 71 -13.65 -22.08 12.55
C HIS A 71 -15.18 -21.98 12.50
N GLY A 72 -15.85 -22.79 11.67
CA GLY A 72 -17.31 -22.80 11.54
C GLY A 72 -17.89 -21.59 10.82
N VAL A 73 -17.09 -20.90 10.02
CA VAL A 73 -17.48 -19.69 9.29
C VAL A 73 -17.57 -20.00 7.79
N GLU A 74 -18.77 -19.93 7.25
CA GLU A 74 -18.98 -19.85 5.80
C GLU A 74 -18.93 -18.38 5.33
N PHE A 75 -18.62 -18.17 4.05
CA PHE A 75 -18.64 -16.81 3.49
C PHE A 75 -20.02 -16.18 3.55
N PHE A 76 -20.06 -14.97 4.10
CA PHE A 76 -21.22 -14.08 4.03
C PHE A 76 -20.76 -12.64 3.80
N ARG A 77 -21.53 -11.87 3.03
CA ARG A 77 -21.21 -10.46 2.82
C ARG A 77 -21.61 -9.64 4.06
N PRO A 78 -20.68 -8.91 4.72
CA PRO A 78 -21.00 -8.08 5.89
C PRO A 78 -22.06 -7.02 5.59
N LYS A 79 -22.98 -6.79 6.53
CA LYS A 79 -23.98 -5.70 6.46
C LYS A 79 -23.61 -4.51 7.33
N ALA A 80 -22.68 -4.69 8.25
CA ALA A 80 -22.04 -3.65 9.04
C ALA A 80 -20.54 -3.96 9.22
N ILE A 81 -19.75 -3.00 9.69
CA ILE A 81 -18.30 -3.22 9.90
C ILE A 81 -18.07 -4.20 11.06
N GLU A 82 -18.95 -4.17 12.05
CA GLU A 82 -18.94 -5.01 13.24
C GLU A 82 -19.07 -6.51 12.91
N ASP A 83 -19.73 -6.83 11.79
CA ASP A 83 -19.83 -8.21 11.30
C ASP A 83 -18.47 -8.84 10.97
N LEU A 84 -17.42 -8.02 10.78
CA LEU A 84 -16.06 -8.52 10.59
C LEU A 84 -15.57 -9.35 11.77
N GLN A 85 -16.08 -9.11 12.98
CA GLN A 85 -15.73 -9.88 14.19
C GLN A 85 -16.13 -11.37 14.09
N ARG A 86 -17.05 -11.71 13.18
CA ARG A 86 -17.44 -13.11 12.93
C ARG A 86 -16.41 -13.88 12.11
N TYR A 87 -15.51 -13.18 11.41
CA TYR A 87 -14.40 -13.82 10.70
C TYR A 87 -13.23 -14.04 11.67
N PRO A 88 -12.63 -15.24 11.72
CA PRO A 88 -11.53 -15.52 12.63
C PRO A 88 -10.29 -14.68 12.30
N ILE A 89 -9.63 -14.18 13.34
CA ILE A 89 -8.36 -13.46 13.21
C ILE A 89 -7.28 -14.45 12.80
N LEU A 90 -6.55 -14.17 11.71
CA LEU A 90 -5.42 -14.98 11.26
C LEU A 90 -4.13 -14.57 11.98
N PRO A 91 -3.55 -15.43 12.85
CA PRO A 91 -2.29 -15.15 13.53
C PRO A 91 -1.10 -15.08 12.56
N LYS A 92 -0.09 -14.25 12.88
CA LYS A 92 1.08 -13.98 12.01
C LYS A 92 1.94 -15.22 11.77
N ASP A 93 2.05 -16.10 12.76
CA ASP A 93 2.74 -17.38 12.70
C ASP A 93 2.03 -18.36 11.75
N ILE A 94 0.71 -18.47 11.83
CA ILE A 94 -0.09 -19.29 10.90
C ILE A 94 0.05 -18.74 9.48
N PHE A 95 -0.04 -17.41 9.29
CA PHE A 95 0.19 -16.79 7.99
C PHE A 95 1.58 -17.15 7.44
N ARG A 96 2.63 -17.03 8.27
CA ARG A 96 4.01 -17.32 7.85
C ARG A 96 4.17 -18.79 7.44
N ALA A 97 3.63 -19.71 8.22
CA ALA A 97 3.70 -21.15 7.92
C ALA A 97 2.94 -21.54 6.64
N ASN A 98 1.95 -20.74 6.23
CA ASN A 98 1.08 -21.02 5.08
C ASN A 98 1.24 -20.00 3.94
N ALA A 99 2.30 -19.19 3.91
CA ALA A 99 2.43 -18.08 2.97
C ALA A 99 2.31 -18.49 1.49
N ASP A 100 2.77 -19.70 1.13
CA ASP A 100 2.61 -20.23 -0.23
C ASP A 100 1.17 -20.63 -0.58
N ARG A 101 0.38 -21.04 0.43
CA ARG A 101 -1.04 -21.39 0.27
C ARG A 101 -1.93 -20.15 0.27
N ILE A 102 -1.46 -19.04 0.83
CA ILE A 102 -2.13 -17.72 0.83
C ILE A 102 -1.78 -16.98 -0.46
N LYS A 103 -1.92 -17.66 -1.60
CA LYS A 103 -1.79 -17.08 -2.93
C LYS A 103 -3.10 -17.32 -3.66
N PRO A 104 -3.68 -16.29 -4.30
CA PRO A 104 -4.90 -16.48 -5.05
C PRO A 104 -4.65 -17.34 -6.29
N ASN A 105 -5.62 -18.17 -6.67
CA ASN A 105 -5.52 -19.03 -7.85
C ASN A 105 -5.44 -18.24 -9.16
N ASN A 106 -5.94 -17.01 -9.18
CA ASN A 106 -5.86 -16.07 -10.29
C ASN A 106 -4.67 -15.10 -10.18
N LEU A 107 -3.60 -15.47 -9.46
CA LEU A 107 -2.44 -14.60 -9.26
C LEU A 107 -1.82 -14.11 -10.58
N ASN A 108 -1.86 -14.92 -11.65
CA ASN A 108 -1.32 -14.56 -12.96
C ASN A 108 -2.03 -13.38 -13.63
N SER A 109 -3.30 -13.11 -13.28
CA SER A 109 -4.04 -11.94 -13.79
C SER A 109 -3.89 -10.69 -12.91
N ILE A 110 -3.22 -10.82 -11.76
CA ILE A 110 -3.05 -9.74 -10.78
C ILE A 110 -1.62 -9.22 -10.90
N ARG A 111 -1.47 -7.92 -11.18
CA ARG A 111 -0.14 -7.31 -11.21
C ARG A 111 0.34 -7.10 -9.78
N HIS A 112 1.46 -7.72 -9.41
CA HIS A 112 1.93 -7.74 -8.03
C HIS A 112 3.46 -7.71 -7.95
N ARG A 113 3.98 -7.45 -6.75
CA ARG A 113 5.40 -7.50 -6.42
C ARG A 113 5.62 -8.25 -5.12
N LYS A 114 6.77 -8.91 -4.99
CA LYS A 114 7.19 -9.48 -3.71
C LYS A 114 7.52 -8.35 -2.75
N TRP A 115 7.04 -8.46 -1.53
CA TRP A 115 7.32 -7.56 -0.42
C TRP A 115 7.63 -8.36 0.84
N HIS A 116 8.14 -7.67 1.86
CA HIS A 116 8.40 -8.26 3.16
C HIS A 116 8.08 -7.25 4.26
N THR A 117 7.69 -7.75 5.43
CA THR A 117 7.50 -6.88 6.60
C THR A 117 8.86 -6.50 7.20
N GLY A 118 9.09 -5.21 7.48
CA GLY A 118 10.21 -4.76 8.32
C GLY A 118 9.99 -5.07 9.81
N GLY A 119 11.08 -5.27 10.56
CA GLY A 119 11.03 -5.47 12.02
C GLY A 119 12.36 -5.95 12.58
N THR A 120 12.81 -5.35 13.69
CA THR A 120 14.11 -5.63 14.33
C THR A 120 14.13 -6.88 15.20
N THR A 121 12.96 -7.42 15.58
CA THR A 121 12.82 -8.44 16.62
C THR A 121 12.30 -9.80 16.12
N GLY A 122 12.14 -10.02 14.80
CA GLY A 122 11.62 -11.31 14.32
C GLY A 122 11.81 -11.61 12.85
N GLN A 123 11.42 -12.83 12.45
CA GLN A 123 11.49 -13.33 11.07
C GLN A 123 10.52 -12.55 10.16
N PRO A 124 11.00 -11.87 9.11
CA PRO A 124 10.16 -11.10 8.20
C PRO A 124 9.17 -12.02 7.48
N VAL A 125 7.95 -11.55 7.31
CA VAL A 125 6.92 -12.25 6.53
C VAL A 125 7.01 -11.76 5.10
N GLN A 126 7.24 -12.67 4.16
CA GLN A 126 7.18 -12.37 2.73
C GLN A 126 5.73 -12.47 2.24
N TYR A 127 5.29 -11.51 1.44
CA TYR A 127 3.95 -11.50 0.87
C TYR A 127 3.95 -10.84 -0.52
N LEU A 128 2.84 -11.01 -1.24
CA LEU A 128 2.65 -10.37 -2.54
C LEU A 128 1.81 -9.11 -2.35
N ARG A 129 2.33 -8.00 -2.87
CA ARG A 129 1.68 -6.70 -2.83
C ARG A 129 1.15 -6.38 -4.22
N ASP A 130 -0.16 -6.20 -4.34
CA ASP A 130 -0.80 -5.72 -5.56
C ASP A 130 -0.31 -4.30 -5.91
N LEU A 131 -0.10 -4.05 -7.21
CA LEU A 131 0.33 -2.74 -7.71
C LEU A 131 -0.71 -1.65 -7.48
N GLU A 132 -2.02 -1.95 -7.50
CA GLU A 132 -3.04 -0.93 -7.23
C GLU A 132 -3.00 -0.52 -5.75
N GLN A 133 -2.87 -1.48 -4.83
CA GLN A 133 -2.65 -1.19 -3.42
C GLN A 133 -1.37 -0.38 -3.18
N TRP A 134 -0.28 -0.69 -3.89
CA TRP A 134 0.94 0.13 -3.82
C TRP A 134 0.68 1.56 -4.30
N THR A 135 0.01 1.73 -5.45
CA THR A 135 -0.34 3.04 -6.01
C THR A 135 -1.20 3.87 -5.05
N LEU A 136 -2.13 3.21 -4.34
CA LEU A 136 -2.94 3.85 -3.31
C LEU A 136 -2.11 4.37 -2.15
N ALA A 137 -1.15 3.58 -1.66
CA ALA A 137 -0.26 4.03 -0.59
C ALA A 137 0.55 5.27 -1.01
N GLU A 138 1.09 5.28 -2.23
CA GLU A 138 1.79 6.47 -2.76
C GLU A 138 0.87 7.69 -2.88
N GLY A 139 -0.39 7.50 -3.28
CA GLY A 139 -1.39 8.56 -3.27
C GLY A 139 -1.65 9.12 -1.87
N PHE A 140 -1.73 8.25 -0.85
CA PHE A 140 -1.82 8.66 0.56
C PHE A 140 -0.56 9.39 1.05
N HIS A 141 0.64 8.96 0.63
CA HIS A 141 1.88 9.67 0.97
C HIS A 141 1.86 11.09 0.42
N LEU A 142 1.55 11.27 -0.87
CA LEU A 142 1.44 12.60 -1.47
C LEU A 142 0.42 13.49 -0.76
N TRP A 143 -0.70 12.90 -0.33
CA TRP A 143 -1.69 13.60 0.47
C TRP A 143 -1.16 14.01 1.85
N GLY A 144 -0.52 13.10 2.59
CA GLY A 144 0.04 13.42 3.91
C GLY A 144 1.05 14.55 3.84
N TRP A 145 1.89 14.56 2.82
CA TRP A 145 2.87 15.64 2.60
C TRP A 145 2.18 16.95 2.23
N SER A 146 1.11 16.91 1.42
CA SER A 146 0.39 18.13 1.07
C SER A 146 -0.28 18.80 2.27
N GLN A 147 -0.63 18.04 3.31
CA GLN A 147 -1.11 18.61 4.59
C GLN A 147 -0.03 19.44 5.30
N LEU A 148 1.25 19.17 5.04
CA LEU A 148 2.39 19.91 5.57
C LEU A 148 2.83 21.07 4.65
N GLY A 149 2.05 21.37 3.61
CA GLY A 149 2.34 22.42 2.64
C GLY A 149 3.31 22.02 1.53
N TYR A 150 3.73 20.75 1.45
CA TYR A 150 4.56 20.27 0.36
C TYR A 150 3.79 20.25 -0.96
N VAL A 151 4.38 20.85 -1.99
CA VAL A 151 3.91 20.73 -3.37
C VAL A 151 4.83 19.74 -4.09
N PHE A 152 4.24 18.84 -4.88
CA PHE A 152 5.02 17.88 -5.65
C PHE A 152 6.12 18.57 -6.48
N GLY A 153 7.36 18.16 -6.27
CA GLY A 153 8.52 18.75 -6.91
C GLY A 153 9.18 19.88 -6.11
N ASP A 154 8.69 20.22 -4.92
CA ASP A 154 9.45 21.08 -4.00
C ASP A 154 10.76 20.39 -3.59
N PRO A 155 11.85 21.16 -3.39
CA PRO A 155 13.09 20.60 -2.89
C PRO A 155 12.87 20.08 -1.47
N VAL A 156 13.26 18.84 -1.23
CA VAL A 156 13.14 18.19 0.08
C VAL A 156 14.49 17.62 0.47
N SER A 157 14.91 17.90 1.70
CA SER A 157 16.02 17.20 2.35
C SER A 157 15.45 16.14 3.27
N SER A 158 15.80 14.89 3.05
CA SER A 158 15.53 13.81 4.00
C SER A 158 16.74 13.66 4.92
N GLU A 159 16.52 13.74 6.22
CA GLU A 159 17.53 13.39 7.22
C GLU A 159 17.20 11.99 7.76
N PHE A 160 18.15 11.06 7.62
CA PHE A 160 18.00 9.69 8.09
C PHE A 160 18.47 9.58 9.54
N VAL A 161 17.56 9.36 10.48
CA VAL A 161 17.91 8.87 11.82
C VAL A 161 17.64 7.37 11.85
N GLY A 162 18.64 6.58 11.43
CA GLY A 162 18.61 5.12 11.44
C GLY A 162 19.90 4.56 12.03
N THR A 163 19.79 3.61 12.96
CA THR A 163 20.91 3.02 13.73
C THR A 163 21.64 1.88 13.01
N SER A 164 21.48 1.69 11.70
CA SER A 164 22.17 0.62 10.96
C SER A 164 22.93 1.15 9.74
N ARG A 165 24.23 0.84 9.68
CA ARG A 165 25.14 1.17 8.58
C ARG A 165 24.86 0.27 7.38
N HIS A 166 24.34 0.84 6.30
CA HIS A 166 24.45 0.27 4.97
C HIS A 166 25.06 1.32 4.03
N ASP A 167 26.29 1.08 3.61
CA ASP A 167 27.01 1.92 2.64
C ASP A 167 26.42 1.70 1.23
N PHE A 168 25.72 2.70 0.70
CA PHE A 168 25.32 2.74 -0.71
C PHE A 168 26.36 3.54 -1.50
N HIS A 169 27.20 2.86 -2.28
CA HIS A 169 28.00 3.49 -3.33
C HIS A 169 27.15 3.61 -4.61
N LEU A 170 26.71 4.83 -4.91
CA LEU A 170 26.16 5.16 -6.23
C LEU A 170 27.31 5.72 -7.08
N GLY A 171 27.54 5.10 -8.25
CA GLY A 171 28.53 5.51 -9.23
C GLY A 171 28.32 6.93 -9.80
N PRO A 172 29.07 7.33 -10.85
CA PRO A 172 29.33 8.75 -11.17
C PRO A 172 28.15 9.54 -11.79
N TYR A 173 26.92 9.03 -11.74
CA TYR A 173 25.75 9.69 -12.33
C TYR A 173 25.02 10.55 -11.28
N ARG A 174 25.12 11.88 -11.41
CA ARG A 174 24.30 12.84 -10.66
C ARG A 174 22.85 12.77 -11.14
N PHE A 175 22.02 11.96 -10.48
CA PHE A 175 20.57 12.07 -10.60
C PHE A 175 20.07 13.27 -9.78
N PRO A 176 19.06 14.02 -10.24
CA PRO A 176 18.45 15.08 -9.43
C PRO A 176 17.89 14.48 -8.13
N PHE A 177 18.22 15.10 -7.00
CA PHE A 177 17.95 14.66 -5.62
C PHE A 177 16.49 14.21 -5.36
N ALA A 178 15.53 14.75 -6.13
CA ALA A 178 14.11 14.39 -6.09
C ALA A 178 13.83 12.91 -6.45
N THR A 179 14.61 12.30 -7.34
CA THR A 179 14.42 10.90 -7.77
C THR A 179 14.93 9.91 -6.72
N LEU A 180 15.96 10.28 -5.94
CA LEU A 180 16.50 9.47 -4.86
C LEU A 180 15.63 9.52 -3.60
N CYS A 181 15.06 10.69 -3.26
CA CYS A 181 14.09 10.80 -2.17
C CYS A 181 12.86 9.91 -2.39
N GLN A 182 12.36 9.79 -3.63
CA GLN A 182 11.24 8.90 -3.97
C GLN A 182 11.61 7.41 -3.85
N PHE A 183 12.86 7.05 -4.12
CA PHE A 183 13.35 5.67 -3.98
C PHE A 183 13.66 5.27 -2.53
N GLN A 184 13.99 6.23 -1.65
CA GLN A 184 14.42 5.97 -0.27
C GLN A 184 13.36 6.26 0.81
N LEU A 185 12.32 7.06 0.52
CA LEU A 185 11.12 7.17 1.37
C LEU A 185 10.35 5.85 1.50
N PHE A 186 10.61 4.91 0.60
CA PHE A 186 10.08 3.54 0.59
C PHE A 186 10.39 2.73 1.86
N ASN A 187 11.49 3.01 2.58
CA ASN A 187 11.92 2.25 3.76
C ASN A 187 11.61 2.94 5.10
N MET A 188 11.28 4.24 5.13
CA MET A 188 11.19 5.00 6.38
C MET A 188 9.88 4.74 7.15
N PHE A 189 8.83 4.26 6.49
CA PHE A 189 7.52 3.98 7.12
C PHE A 189 7.26 2.48 7.39
N ASP A 190 8.25 1.62 7.16
CA ASP A 190 8.26 0.23 7.65
C ASP A 190 8.56 0.15 9.18
N ILE A 191 8.66 1.30 9.86
CA ILE A 191 8.86 1.39 11.30
C ILE A 191 7.59 1.98 11.94
N ASN A 192 6.78 1.07 12.49
CA ASN A 192 5.82 1.31 13.58
C ASN A 192 4.78 2.43 13.39
N PHE A 193 3.60 2.08 12.86
CA PHE A 193 2.36 2.67 13.37
C PHE A 193 1.92 1.93 14.64
N HIS A 194 2.58 2.26 15.76
CA HIS A 194 1.94 2.22 17.07
C HIS A 194 1.65 3.67 17.43
N PHE A 195 0.39 4.05 17.57
CA PHE A 195 -0.16 4.97 18.58
C PHE A 195 -1.70 4.91 18.41
N ILE A 196 -2.38 4.27 19.37
CA ILE A 196 -3.35 4.87 20.32
C ILE A 196 -4.60 5.42 19.63
#